data_AF-Q0AUU2-F1
#
_entry.id   AF-Q0AUU2-F1
#
_cell.length_a   1.000
_cell.length_b   1.000
_cell.length_c   1.000
_cell.angle_alpha   90.00
_cell.angle_beta   90.00
_cell.angle_gamma   90.00
#
_symmetry.space_group_name_H-M   'P 1'
#
loop_
_entity.id
_entity.type
_entity.pdbx_description
1 polymer ?
#
loop_
_entity_poly.entity_id
_entity_poly.type
_entity_poly.pdbx_seq_one_letter_code
_entity_poly.pdbx_strand_id
1 'polypeptide(L)'
;MSTLNILELIKKRTRYPMGNRIGDAWVDEILQRDDEMTYLITTENLSTLTGIQGRNKRRILFDTYHISGIFGLSNPMAGTAVNLMLLILQKDKNNYVLSGTYNNGLYYGRSYRLGLREDSIPIDIYPADFRDYCAKIEQWVIEGIIPADGDCYKFNTFSLEDINLDKVFPQHYSKAVYDIYHFLRQERTVPLSTIASVIRPRSVRGERAKVIGVRDFKYPISCEEIGEGWKTDTLICKGDIICKNSMTDKLYLLLDELSGEIYAGANDTVIRPNNTEEAAYIYSYIKSETGRTVISANTTGTVLPRMAKRDWENIPVILPKKSLIEYEKYFRLQHYQQKSVSEYNDFFSFFSQDPDVHSVEDILNIEMVKNVRLYKGEIIREFLEEDLKELNACFRAKAYKATLILCGSILEAVLIDWVSEKHRKNYFNEDLYVQDRNGRSKRADLIDYINIIKEIQKPAWMEEADKAHFIRQKRNLVHAKLCLKSEEINEMVCREVIDYLNDVLKTRGFILS
;
A
#
# COMPACT_ATOMS: atom_id res chain seq x y z
N MET A 1 31.82 -19.46 28.13
CA MET A 1 30.91 -18.65 27.29
C MET A 1 29.66 -19.47 27.08
N SER A 2 28.50 -18.99 27.56
CA SER A 2 27.23 -19.65 27.33
C SER A 2 26.92 -19.67 25.84
N THR A 3 26.69 -20.85 25.27
CA THR A 3 26.22 -20.99 23.89
C THR A 3 24.83 -20.37 23.79
N LEU A 4 24.69 -19.24 23.08
CA LEU A 4 23.39 -18.67 22.73
C LEU A 4 22.65 -19.66 21.82
N ASN A 5 21.49 -20.14 22.25
CA ASN A 5 20.59 -20.93 21.43
C ASN A 5 19.17 -20.36 21.57
N ILE A 6 18.70 -19.69 20.53
CA ILE A 6 17.45 -18.92 20.53
C ILE A 6 16.25 -19.86 20.65
N LEU A 7 16.29 -21.02 20.00
CA LEU A 7 15.19 -21.99 20.09
C LEU A 7 15.02 -22.52 21.53
N GLU A 8 16.13 -22.78 22.23
CA GLU A 8 16.11 -23.16 23.65
C GLU A 8 15.65 -21.99 24.55
N LEU A 9 16.01 -20.75 24.22
CA LEU A 9 15.48 -19.58 24.94
C LEU A 9 13.97 -19.43 24.75
N ILE A 10 13.44 -19.71 23.55
CA ILE A 10 11.99 -19.72 23.30
C ILE A 10 11.33 -20.83 24.14
N LYS A 11 11.93 -22.03 24.22
CA LYS A 11 11.45 -23.08 25.13
C LYS A 11 11.44 -22.60 26.58
N LYS A 12 12.52 -21.95 27.03
CA LYS A 12 12.65 -21.40 28.37
C LYS A 12 11.54 -20.37 28.66
N ARG A 13 11.21 -19.48 27.71
CA ARG A 13 10.15 -18.45 27.83
C ARG A 13 8.83 -19.02 28.32
N THR A 14 8.46 -20.23 27.88
CA THR A 14 7.17 -20.87 28.24
C THR A 14 7.03 -21.13 29.75
N ARG A 15 8.14 -21.16 30.49
CA ARG A 15 8.16 -21.39 31.94
C ARG A 15 7.99 -20.11 32.77
N TYR A 16 8.04 -18.94 32.14
CA TYR A 16 7.96 -17.65 32.83
C TYR A 16 6.61 -17.00 32.57
N PRO A 17 5.77 -16.81 33.59
CA PRO A 17 4.51 -16.11 33.42
C PRO A 17 4.76 -14.64 33.06
N MET A 18 3.95 -14.11 32.15
CA MET A 18 3.95 -12.69 31.77
C MET A 18 2.54 -12.18 31.48
N GLY A 19 2.31 -10.90 31.75
CA GLY A 19 1.05 -10.23 31.44
C GLY A 19 0.93 -8.88 32.16
N ASN A 20 0.06 -8.00 31.67
CA ASN A 20 -0.03 -6.62 32.16
C ASN A 20 -0.30 -6.48 33.67
N ARG A 21 -0.96 -7.46 34.30
CA ARG A 21 -1.25 -7.47 35.74
C ARG A 21 -0.11 -8.05 36.60
N ILE A 22 0.66 -8.98 36.03
CA ILE A 22 1.67 -9.76 36.78
C ILE A 22 3.10 -9.34 36.45
N GLY A 23 3.32 -8.59 35.37
CA GLY A 23 4.64 -8.19 34.88
C GLY A 23 5.27 -9.25 33.99
N ASP A 24 6.60 -9.39 34.07
CA ASP A 24 7.36 -10.44 33.39
C ASP A 24 8.34 -11.08 34.37
N ALA A 25 8.09 -12.32 34.78
CA ALA A 25 8.88 -13.01 35.79
C ALA A 25 10.33 -13.30 35.35
N TRP A 26 10.61 -13.34 34.05
CA TRP A 26 11.98 -13.54 33.57
C TRP A 26 12.83 -12.28 33.81
N VAL A 27 12.21 -11.10 33.75
CA VAL A 27 12.91 -9.86 34.12
C VAL A 27 13.29 -9.87 35.60
N ASP A 28 12.44 -10.42 36.47
CA ASP A 28 12.75 -10.55 37.90
C ASP A 28 13.95 -11.47 38.14
N GLU A 29 14.03 -12.60 37.44
CA GLU A 29 15.19 -13.50 37.49
C GLU A 29 16.47 -12.78 37.02
N ILE A 30 16.41 -12.04 35.92
CA ILE A 30 17.57 -11.32 35.38
C ILE A 30 18.07 -10.27 36.38
N LEU A 31 17.17 -9.50 36.99
CA LEU A 31 17.53 -8.45 37.95
C LEU A 31 18.09 -8.99 39.28
N GLN A 32 17.89 -10.27 39.58
CA GLN A 32 18.47 -10.94 40.76
C GLN A 32 19.85 -11.55 40.47
N ARG A 33 20.23 -11.67 39.20
CA ARG A 33 21.53 -12.17 38.77
C ARG A 33 22.49 -11.01 38.54
N ASP A 34 23.78 -11.32 38.62
CA ASP A 34 24.86 -10.37 38.36
C ASP A 34 25.64 -10.74 37.09
N ASP A 35 24.91 -11.23 36.07
CA ASP A 35 25.51 -11.64 34.80
C ASP A 35 25.95 -10.40 34.00
N GLU A 36 27.16 -10.42 33.42
CA GLU A 36 27.68 -9.35 32.55
C GLU A 36 26.89 -9.22 31.25
N MET A 37 26.39 -10.33 30.73
CA MET A 37 25.58 -10.42 29.53
C MET A 37 24.40 -11.37 29.77
N THR A 38 23.21 -10.97 29.33
CA THR A 38 21.98 -11.74 29.51
C THR A 38 21.06 -11.64 28.29
N TYR A 39 20.22 -12.65 28.12
CA TYR A 39 19.30 -12.78 26.99
C TYR A 39 17.87 -12.83 27.51
N LEU A 40 17.02 -11.97 26.98
CA LEU A 40 15.62 -11.86 27.40
C LEU A 40 14.70 -12.01 26.20
N ILE A 41 13.86 -13.05 26.21
CA ILE A 41 12.70 -13.10 25.30
C ILE A 41 11.49 -12.52 26.01
N THR A 42 10.93 -11.46 25.43
CA THR A 42 9.78 -10.74 26.00
C THR A 42 8.87 -10.18 24.90
N THR A 43 7.75 -9.58 25.27
CA THR A 43 6.82 -8.95 24.32
C THR A 43 7.41 -7.67 23.74
N GLU A 44 7.08 -7.36 22.49
CA GLU A 44 7.48 -6.10 21.85
C GLU A 44 7.13 -4.86 22.69
N ASN A 45 8.04 -3.87 22.71
CA ASN A 45 8.00 -2.66 23.53
C ASN A 45 7.84 -2.89 25.05
N LEU A 46 8.14 -4.10 25.52
CA LEU A 46 7.92 -4.54 26.89
C LEU A 46 6.50 -4.21 27.37
N SER A 47 5.50 -4.52 26.53
CA SER A 47 4.09 -4.20 26.79
C SER A 47 3.59 -4.71 28.16
N THR A 48 4.15 -5.81 28.63
CA THR A 48 3.90 -6.43 29.95
C THR A 48 4.45 -5.61 31.13
N LEU A 49 5.35 -4.65 30.88
CA LEU A 49 5.97 -3.78 31.88
C LEU A 49 5.44 -2.34 31.87
N THR A 50 4.23 -2.11 31.36
CA THR A 50 3.64 -0.77 31.24
C THR A 50 2.92 -0.28 32.50
N GLY A 51 2.57 -1.18 33.43
CA GLY A 51 1.97 -0.83 34.73
C GLY A 51 2.95 -0.11 35.67
N ILE A 52 2.47 0.41 36.81
CA ILE A 52 3.31 1.18 37.77
C ILE A 52 4.54 0.38 38.21
N GLN A 53 4.36 -0.86 38.67
CA GLN A 53 5.46 -1.73 39.07
C GLN A 53 6.35 -2.14 37.88
N GLY A 54 5.74 -2.37 36.71
CA GLY A 54 6.46 -2.68 35.48
C GLY A 54 7.38 -1.55 35.02
N ARG A 55 6.94 -0.29 35.11
CA ARG A 55 7.75 0.89 34.75
C ARG A 55 9.00 1.00 35.61
N ASN A 56 8.89 0.72 36.91
CA ASN A 56 10.05 0.69 37.80
C ASN A 56 11.03 -0.43 37.42
N LYS A 57 10.52 -1.64 37.13
CA LYS A 57 11.36 -2.76 36.65
C LYS A 57 12.07 -2.44 35.34
N ARG A 58 11.35 -1.86 34.37
CA ARG A 58 11.90 -1.40 33.08
C ARG A 58 13.02 -0.38 33.30
N ARG A 59 12.83 0.58 34.21
CA ARG A 59 13.85 1.57 34.55
C ARG A 59 15.10 0.90 35.12
N ILE A 60 14.94 0.07 36.15
CA ILE A 60 16.06 -0.66 36.78
C ILE A 60 16.80 -1.52 35.74
N LEU A 61 16.07 -2.22 34.88
CA LEU A 61 16.67 -3.04 33.82
C LEU A 61 17.59 -2.24 32.90
N PHE A 62 17.15 -1.04 32.46
CA PHE A 62 17.94 -0.20 31.55
C PHE A 62 18.93 0.73 32.26
N ASP A 63 18.83 0.89 33.57
CA ASP A 63 19.88 1.50 34.41
C ASP A 63 21.04 0.51 34.62
N THR A 64 20.74 -0.79 34.73
CA THR A 64 21.74 -1.85 34.92
C THR A 64 22.36 -2.33 33.60
N TYR A 65 21.57 -2.45 32.54
CA TYR A 65 21.98 -3.04 31.28
C TYR A 65 21.75 -2.11 30.09
N HIS A 66 22.73 -2.08 29.19
CA HIS A 66 22.60 -1.52 27.85
C HIS A 66 22.08 -2.58 26.87
N ILE A 67 21.23 -2.14 25.93
CA ILE A 67 20.74 -3.01 24.85
C ILE A 67 21.83 -3.09 23.77
N SER A 68 22.31 -4.30 23.49
CA SER A 68 23.24 -4.56 22.38
C SER A 68 22.59 -5.30 21.22
N GLY A 69 21.38 -5.83 21.39
CA GLY A 69 20.65 -6.53 20.34
C GLY A 69 19.13 -6.48 20.49
N ILE A 70 18.40 -6.28 19.39
CA ILE A 70 16.92 -6.30 19.32
C ILE A 70 16.48 -7.12 18.10
N PHE A 71 15.98 -8.34 18.32
CA PHE A 71 15.59 -9.25 17.24
C PHE A 71 14.13 -9.67 17.34
N GLY A 72 13.37 -9.53 16.25
CA GLY A 72 11.98 -9.94 16.20
C GLY A 72 11.84 -11.43 15.98
N LEU A 73 11.11 -12.11 16.87
CA LEU A 73 10.88 -13.55 16.80
C LEU A 73 9.48 -13.90 16.28
N SER A 74 8.73 -12.91 15.78
CA SER A 74 7.32 -13.08 15.38
C SER A 74 6.51 -13.66 16.54
N ASN A 75 5.56 -14.57 16.30
CA ASN A 75 4.74 -15.18 17.34
C ASN A 75 5.05 -16.68 17.50
N PRO A 76 6.19 -17.04 18.13
CA PRO A 76 6.68 -18.42 18.14
C PRO A 76 5.92 -19.32 19.12
N MET A 77 5.07 -18.77 19.99
CA MET A 77 4.23 -19.52 20.93
C MET A 77 2.86 -19.83 20.32
N ALA A 78 2.59 -21.10 20.03
CA ALA A 78 1.29 -21.55 19.54
C ALA A 78 0.16 -21.23 20.55
N GLY A 79 -1.05 -21.05 20.04
CA GLY A 79 -2.21 -20.62 20.83
C GLY A 79 -2.19 -19.13 21.24
N THR A 80 -1.10 -18.41 20.97
CA THR A 80 -1.00 -16.98 21.25
C THR A 80 -0.81 -16.16 19.98
N ALA A 81 -1.35 -14.95 20.00
CA ALA A 81 -1.15 -13.94 18.98
C ALA A 81 -0.06 -12.92 19.38
N VAL A 82 0.79 -13.27 20.35
CA VAL A 82 1.75 -12.34 20.94
C VAL A 82 3.05 -12.36 20.14
N ASN A 83 3.47 -11.20 19.64
CA ASN A 83 4.82 -11.08 19.08
C ASN A 83 5.84 -11.01 20.20
N LEU A 84 6.90 -11.79 20.05
CA LEU A 84 8.04 -11.81 20.93
C LEU A 84 9.26 -11.23 20.23
N MET A 85 10.14 -10.67 21.04
CA MET A 85 11.46 -10.22 20.64
C MET A 85 12.51 -10.80 21.58
N LEU A 86 13.71 -11.01 21.05
CA LEU A 86 14.92 -11.25 21.80
C LEU A 86 15.62 -9.92 22.04
N LEU A 87 15.86 -9.60 23.31
CA LEU A 87 16.77 -8.55 23.73
C LEU A 87 18.09 -9.18 24.18
N ILE A 88 19.18 -8.57 23.74
CA ILE A 88 20.52 -8.85 24.23
C ILE A 88 20.93 -7.67 25.09
N LEU A 89 21.25 -7.97 26.34
CA LEU A 89 21.50 -7.00 27.38
C LEU A 89 22.90 -7.24 27.94
N GLN A 90 23.66 -6.17 28.13
CA GLN A 90 25.03 -6.22 28.63
C GLN A 90 25.33 -5.02 29.51
N LYS A 91 26.18 -5.17 30.53
CA LYS A 91 26.58 -4.05 31.38
C LYS A 91 27.54 -3.11 30.67
N ASP A 92 28.45 -3.68 29.87
CA ASP A 92 29.40 -2.91 29.08
C ASP A 92 28.70 -2.15 27.94
N LYS A 93 29.17 -0.93 27.68
CA LYS A 93 28.61 -0.08 26.63
C LYS A 93 29.26 -0.41 25.28
N ASN A 94 28.47 -0.91 24.33
CA ASN A 94 28.86 -1.00 22.93
C ASN A 94 28.41 0.26 22.17
N ASN A 95 29.20 0.71 21.21
CA ASN A 95 28.85 1.89 20.39
C ASN A 95 27.72 1.60 19.38
N TYR A 96 27.44 0.32 19.13
CA TYR A 96 26.45 -0.11 18.16
C TYR A 96 25.52 -1.17 18.74
N VAL A 97 24.36 -1.31 18.10
CA VAL A 97 23.28 -2.20 18.48
C VAL A 97 22.91 -3.02 17.27
N LEU A 98 22.77 -4.32 17.47
CA LEU A 98 22.35 -5.25 16.44
C LEU A 98 20.83 -5.31 16.38
N SER A 99 20.26 -5.45 15.19
CA SER A 99 18.83 -5.69 15.06
C SER A 99 18.49 -6.59 13.89
N GLY A 100 17.34 -7.24 14.02
CA GLY A 100 16.78 -8.00 12.94
C GLY A 100 15.26 -8.07 13.03
N THR A 101 14.63 -8.16 11.87
CA THR A 101 13.19 -8.35 11.73
C THR A 101 12.92 -9.64 10.96
N TYR A 102 11.94 -10.43 11.43
CA TYR A 102 11.42 -11.58 10.71
C TYR A 102 9.96 -11.29 10.36
N ASN A 103 9.66 -11.23 9.07
CA ASN A 103 8.42 -10.67 8.55
C ASN A 103 7.29 -11.70 8.39
N ASN A 104 7.59 -13.00 8.53
CA ASN A 104 6.59 -14.05 8.42
C ASN A 104 5.90 -14.31 9.77
N GLY A 105 4.58 -14.43 9.75
CA GLY A 105 3.81 -14.93 10.90
C GLY A 105 4.05 -16.44 11.08
N LEU A 106 4.37 -16.88 12.29
CA LEU A 106 4.59 -18.30 12.59
C LEU A 106 3.26 -19.02 12.83
N TYR A 107 2.52 -18.61 13.87
CA TYR A 107 1.30 -19.31 14.30
C TYR A 107 0.01 -18.48 14.22
N TYR A 108 0.08 -17.19 13.86
CA TYR A 108 -1.11 -16.33 13.80
C TYR A 108 -1.87 -16.65 12.50
N GLY A 109 -3.13 -17.09 12.63
CA GLY A 109 -3.96 -17.60 11.53
C GLY A 109 -3.77 -19.09 11.17
N ARG A 110 -2.68 -19.75 11.61
CA ARG A 110 -2.44 -21.20 11.41
C ARG A 110 -2.92 -22.06 12.59
N SER A 111 -2.82 -21.59 13.82
CA SER A 111 -3.23 -22.35 15.03
C SER A 111 -4.71 -22.73 15.04
N TYR A 112 -5.60 -21.83 14.59
CA TYR A 112 -7.04 -22.11 14.46
C TYR A 112 -7.36 -23.16 13.37
N ARG A 113 -6.55 -23.24 12.31
CA ARG A 113 -6.71 -24.21 11.21
C ARG A 113 -6.13 -25.59 11.53
N LEU A 114 -5.19 -25.67 12.47
CA LEU A 114 -4.45 -26.90 12.77
C LEU A 114 -5.04 -27.71 13.95
N GLY A 115 -6.08 -27.20 14.63
CA GLY A 115 -6.77 -27.94 15.70
C GLY A 115 -5.87 -28.37 16.87
N LEU A 116 -4.75 -27.68 17.08
CA LEU A 116 -3.77 -28.00 18.11
C LEU A 116 -4.38 -27.70 19.49
N ARG A 117 -4.37 -28.69 20.39
CA ARG A 117 -4.77 -28.53 21.79
C ARG A 117 -3.72 -27.70 22.55
N GLU A 118 -4.13 -27.07 23.65
CA GLU A 118 -3.28 -26.21 24.50
C GLU A 118 -2.01 -26.90 25.02
N ASP A 119 -1.97 -28.24 25.01
CA ASP A 119 -0.98 -29.03 25.74
C ASP A 119 0.17 -29.58 24.88
N SER A 120 0.20 -29.29 23.57
CA SER A 120 1.20 -29.87 22.66
C SER A 120 1.73 -28.86 21.64
N ILE A 121 2.83 -28.21 22.00
CA ILE A 121 3.62 -27.39 21.08
C ILE A 121 4.97 -28.09 20.84
N PRO A 122 5.12 -28.92 19.79
CA PRO A 122 6.43 -29.39 19.37
C PRO A 122 7.22 -28.20 18.78
N ILE A 123 8.39 -27.93 19.36
CA ILE A 123 9.36 -26.93 18.87
C ILE A 123 9.89 -27.28 17.46
N ASP A 124 9.71 -28.52 17.01
CA ASP A 124 10.18 -29.01 15.72
C ASP A 124 9.35 -28.55 14.49
N ILE A 125 8.42 -27.61 14.67
CA ILE A 125 7.50 -27.14 13.60
C ILE A 125 7.92 -25.77 13.04
N TYR A 126 8.99 -25.14 13.56
CA TYR A 126 9.45 -23.89 12.96
C TYR A 126 9.85 -24.08 11.48
N PRO A 127 9.45 -23.19 10.56
CA PRO A 127 9.86 -23.30 9.18
C PRO A 127 11.37 -23.07 9.02
N ALA A 128 11.93 -23.59 7.92
CA ALA A 128 13.39 -23.61 7.72
C ALA A 128 14.01 -22.21 7.69
N ASP A 129 13.29 -21.24 7.13
CA ASP A 129 13.67 -19.83 7.07
C ASP A 129 13.77 -19.19 8.47
N PHE A 130 12.89 -19.55 9.41
CA PHE A 130 12.97 -19.08 10.79
C PHE A 130 14.15 -19.69 11.56
N ARG A 131 14.44 -20.99 11.33
CA ARG A 131 15.62 -21.63 11.94
C ARG A 131 16.92 -21.03 11.41
N ASP A 132 16.99 -20.79 10.11
CA ASP A 132 18.12 -20.10 9.46
C ASP A 132 18.29 -18.68 10.03
N TYR A 133 17.20 -17.92 10.18
CA TYR A 133 17.22 -16.61 10.84
C TYR A 133 17.80 -16.66 12.25
N CYS A 134 17.36 -17.61 13.09
CA CYS A 134 17.89 -17.78 14.45
C CYS A 134 19.39 -18.12 14.45
N ALA A 135 19.81 -19.08 13.63
CA ALA A 135 21.22 -19.49 13.53
C ALA A 135 22.12 -18.32 13.08
N LYS A 136 21.64 -17.48 12.17
CA LYS A 136 22.35 -16.26 11.74
C LYS A 136 22.50 -15.24 12.87
N ILE A 137 21.48 -15.05 13.71
CA ILE A 137 21.60 -14.20 14.90
C ILE A 137 22.64 -14.77 15.86
N GLU A 138 22.60 -16.08 16.12
CA GLU A 138 23.54 -16.76 17.02
C GLU A 138 24.99 -16.56 16.56
N GLN A 139 25.27 -16.79 15.27
CA GLN A 139 26.58 -16.55 14.66
C GLN A 139 26.98 -15.08 14.74
N TRP A 140 26.04 -14.15 14.49
CA TRP A 140 26.35 -12.74 14.53
C TRP A 140 26.75 -12.26 15.92
N VAL A 141 26.03 -12.71 16.94
CA VAL A 141 26.24 -12.31 18.33
C VAL A 141 27.49 -12.96 18.92
N ILE A 142 27.73 -14.25 18.63
CA ILE A 142 28.86 -15.00 19.21
C ILE A 142 30.15 -14.74 18.43
N GLU A 143 30.08 -14.82 17.10
CA GLU A 143 31.26 -14.87 16.22
C GLU A 143 31.50 -13.53 15.51
N GLY A 144 30.58 -12.58 15.60
CA GLY A 144 30.68 -11.28 14.92
C GLY A 144 30.46 -11.36 13.41
N ILE A 145 29.98 -12.50 12.90
CA ILE A 145 29.74 -12.71 11.46
C ILE A 145 28.49 -11.95 11.04
N ILE A 146 28.66 -10.92 10.20
CA ILE A 146 27.53 -10.11 9.70
C ILE A 146 26.65 -10.98 8.79
N PRO A 147 25.38 -11.19 9.14
CA PRO A 147 24.50 -12.05 8.36
C PRO A 147 24.02 -11.33 7.10
N ALA A 148 23.92 -12.09 6.00
CA ALA A 148 23.24 -11.61 4.80
C ALA A 148 21.72 -11.60 5.00
N ASP A 149 21.07 -10.57 4.45
CA ASP A 149 19.62 -10.46 4.37
C ASP A 149 19.00 -11.65 3.63
N GLY A 150 17.79 -12.02 4.04
CA GLY A 150 16.97 -13.01 3.35
C GLY A 150 15.72 -12.39 2.74
N ASP A 151 14.86 -13.23 2.17
CA ASP A 151 13.55 -12.80 1.66
C ASP A 151 12.60 -12.46 2.82
N CYS A 152 12.64 -13.27 3.88
CA CYS A 152 11.72 -13.21 5.01
C CYS A 152 12.24 -12.42 6.21
N TYR A 153 13.51 -12.01 6.21
CA TYR A 153 14.14 -11.32 7.32
C TYR A 153 15.21 -10.33 6.85
N LYS A 154 15.39 -9.27 7.63
CA LYS A 154 16.38 -8.21 7.38
C LYS A 154 17.17 -7.91 8.64
N PHE A 155 18.46 -7.67 8.49
CA PHE A 155 19.37 -7.31 9.58
C PHE A 155 19.85 -5.86 9.45
N ASN A 156 20.15 -5.24 10.59
CA ASN A 156 20.65 -3.88 10.64
C ASN A 156 21.55 -3.65 11.85
N THR A 157 22.51 -2.74 11.71
CA THR A 157 23.36 -2.26 12.81
C THR A 157 23.22 -0.75 12.89
N PHE A 158 23.04 -0.22 14.10
CA PHE A 158 22.85 1.21 14.31
C PHE A 158 23.56 1.71 15.58
N SER A 159 23.68 3.03 15.73
CA SER A 159 24.35 3.65 16.88
C SER A 159 23.56 3.45 18.16
N LEU A 160 24.23 3.16 19.27
CA LEU A 160 23.59 3.10 20.58
C LEU A 160 22.88 4.42 20.95
N GLU A 161 23.37 5.55 20.45
CA GLU A 161 22.79 6.87 20.69
C GLU A 161 21.40 7.05 20.06
N ASP A 162 21.07 6.25 19.03
CA ASP A 162 19.77 6.28 18.40
C ASP A 162 18.72 5.42 19.14
N ILE A 163 19.09 4.71 20.22
CA ILE A 163 18.11 3.93 21.00
C ILE A 163 17.09 4.87 21.64
N ASN A 164 15.83 4.62 21.32
CA ASN A 164 14.69 5.18 22.04
C ASN A 164 14.10 4.14 22.99
N LEU A 165 14.33 4.35 24.29
CA LEU A 165 13.83 3.46 25.35
C LEU A 165 12.30 3.41 25.45
N ASP A 166 11.54 4.29 24.79
CA ASP A 166 10.08 4.21 24.67
C ASP A 166 9.61 3.39 23.45
N LYS A 167 10.53 3.03 22.55
CA LYS A 167 10.28 2.32 21.28
C LYS A 167 11.16 1.08 21.15
N VAL A 168 11.19 0.24 22.19
CA VAL A 168 12.03 -0.98 22.20
C VAL A 168 11.30 -2.11 21.47
N PHE A 169 11.27 -2.06 20.14
CA PHE A 169 10.74 -3.14 19.32
C PHE A 169 11.45 -3.20 17.96
N PRO A 170 11.60 -4.39 17.35
CA PRO A 170 12.48 -4.60 16.21
C PRO A 170 12.14 -3.76 14.98
N GLN A 171 10.85 -3.59 14.68
CA GLN A 171 10.41 -2.85 13.49
C GLN A 171 10.90 -1.40 13.47
N HIS A 172 10.99 -0.74 14.63
CA HIS A 172 11.49 0.63 14.77
C HIS A 172 12.95 0.77 14.32
N TYR A 173 13.74 -0.29 14.48
CA TYR A 173 15.17 -0.28 14.18
C TYR A 173 15.53 -1.02 12.89
N SER A 174 14.53 -1.37 12.06
CA SER A 174 14.76 -2.02 10.78
C SER A 174 15.58 -1.13 9.84
N LYS A 175 16.34 -1.77 8.95
CA LYS A 175 17.18 -1.08 7.95
C LYS A 175 16.38 -0.06 7.12
N ALA A 176 15.21 -0.45 6.64
CA ALA A 176 14.33 0.41 5.85
C ALA A 176 13.89 1.69 6.61
N VAL A 177 13.64 1.58 7.92
CA VAL A 177 13.30 2.73 8.76
C VAL A 177 14.50 3.66 8.92
N TYR A 178 15.69 3.11 9.18
CA TYR A 178 16.92 3.91 9.27
C TYR A 178 17.23 4.65 7.96
N ASP A 179 17.14 3.96 6.83
CA ASP A 179 17.38 4.54 5.51
C ASP A 179 16.42 5.71 5.26
N ILE A 180 15.13 5.55 5.59
CA ILE A 180 14.13 6.62 5.44
C ILE A 180 14.38 7.78 6.39
N TYR A 181 14.67 7.55 7.68
CA TYR A 181 14.96 8.65 8.61
C TYR A 181 16.26 9.37 8.26
N HIS A 182 17.28 8.66 7.78
CA HIS A 182 18.50 9.27 7.27
C HIS A 182 18.21 10.15 6.06
N PHE A 183 17.38 9.67 5.13
CA PHE A 183 16.97 10.44 3.95
C PHE A 183 16.12 11.67 4.34
N LEU A 184 15.17 11.53 5.26
CA LEU A 184 14.36 12.64 5.78
C LEU A 184 15.17 13.70 6.53
N ARG A 185 16.31 13.33 7.15
CA ARG A 185 17.23 14.30 7.79
C ARG A 185 17.94 15.19 6.77
N GLN A 186 18.05 14.76 5.52
CA GLN A 186 18.65 15.56 4.44
C GLN A 186 17.64 16.54 3.82
N GLU A 187 16.35 16.34 4.08
CA GLU A 187 15.25 17.17 3.58
C GLU A 187 14.80 18.19 4.63
N ARG A 188 14.15 19.26 4.16
CA ARG A 188 13.47 20.20 5.05
C ARG A 188 12.11 19.62 5.46
N THR A 189 12.06 19.06 6.66
CA THR A 189 10.83 18.49 7.25
C THR A 189 10.27 19.37 8.36
N VAL A 190 8.96 19.29 8.58
CA VAL A 190 8.25 19.86 9.74
C VAL A 190 7.45 18.77 10.45
N PRO A 191 7.27 18.81 11.77
CA PRO A 191 6.34 17.92 12.46
C PRO A 191 4.92 18.10 11.94
N LEU A 192 4.16 17.01 11.78
CA LEU A 192 2.76 17.04 11.33
C LEU A 192 1.90 18.01 12.15
N SER A 193 2.13 18.09 13.47
CA SER A 193 1.46 19.04 14.37
C SER A 193 1.60 20.51 13.99
N THR A 194 2.59 20.87 13.16
CA THR A 194 2.80 22.24 12.67
C THR A 194 1.80 22.61 11.57
N ILE A 195 1.37 21.63 10.77
CA ILE A 195 0.51 21.84 9.60
C ILE A 195 -0.89 21.24 9.76
N ALA A 196 -1.10 20.39 10.77
CA ALA A 196 -2.38 19.75 11.05
C ALA A 196 -2.58 19.47 12.55
N SER A 197 -3.82 19.56 13.01
CA SER A 197 -4.23 19.14 14.34
C SER A 197 -4.53 17.64 14.39
N VAL A 198 -3.94 16.92 15.35
CA VAL A 198 -4.23 15.51 15.59
C VAL A 198 -5.25 15.36 16.73
N ILE A 199 -6.44 14.88 16.38
CA ILE A 199 -7.61 14.80 17.26
C ILE A 199 -7.90 13.34 17.61
N ARG A 200 -8.22 13.09 18.88
CA ARG A 200 -8.68 11.80 19.40
C ARG A 200 -10.12 11.94 19.89
N PRO A 201 -11.12 11.47 19.11
CA PRO A 201 -12.51 11.62 19.47
C PRO A 201 -12.82 10.94 20.80
N ARG A 202 -13.59 11.63 21.65
CA ARG A 202 -14.05 11.09 22.93
C ARG A 202 -15.54 10.84 22.87
N SER A 203 -15.96 9.66 23.34
CA SER A 203 -17.39 9.33 23.42
C SER A 203 -18.14 10.28 24.35
N VAL A 204 -19.25 10.81 23.86
CA VAL A 204 -20.25 11.54 24.64
C VAL A 204 -21.22 10.51 25.21
N ARG A 205 -21.41 10.49 26.53
CA ARG A 205 -22.20 9.45 27.19
C ARG A 205 -23.68 9.58 26.85
N GLY A 206 -24.30 8.46 26.45
CA GLY A 206 -25.76 8.34 26.31
C GLY A 206 -26.34 8.92 25.02
N GLU A 207 -25.54 9.57 24.18
CA GLU A 207 -25.99 10.14 22.92
C GLU A 207 -25.61 9.26 21.73
N ARG A 208 -26.55 9.11 20.77
CA ARG A 208 -26.31 8.47 19.48
C ARG A 208 -26.33 9.52 18.36
N ALA A 209 -25.48 9.31 17.37
CA ALA A 209 -25.41 10.15 16.17
C ALA A 209 -24.90 9.32 14.99
N LYS A 210 -24.94 9.86 13.78
CA LYS A 210 -24.27 9.26 12.62
C LYS A 210 -22.76 9.24 12.86
N VAL A 211 -22.15 8.06 12.81
CA VAL A 211 -20.71 7.87 13.07
C VAL A 211 -20.08 7.12 11.92
N ILE A 212 -19.02 7.69 11.34
CA ILE A 212 -18.36 7.11 10.17
C ILE A 212 -17.53 5.87 10.53
N GLY A 213 -17.84 4.76 9.87
CA GLY A 213 -17.13 3.49 9.96
C GLY A 213 -16.27 3.20 8.73
N VAL A 214 -15.46 2.14 8.79
CA VAL A 214 -14.64 1.69 7.65
C VAL A 214 -15.50 1.27 6.46
N ARG A 215 -16.68 0.72 6.71
CA ARG A 215 -17.64 0.32 5.66
C ARG A 215 -18.13 1.49 4.82
N ASP A 216 -18.05 2.70 5.38
CA ASP A 216 -18.50 3.96 4.78
C ASP A 216 -17.38 4.67 4.01
N PHE A 217 -16.15 4.12 3.99
CA PHE A 217 -14.99 4.67 3.28
C PHE A 217 -15.11 4.44 1.76
N LYS A 218 -16.06 5.13 1.15
CA LYS A 218 -16.32 5.16 -0.28
C LYS A 218 -16.36 6.60 -0.77
N TYR A 219 -16.11 6.78 -2.05
CA TYR A 219 -16.12 8.08 -2.71
C TYR A 219 -17.14 8.07 -3.85
N PRO A 220 -18.02 9.07 -3.96
CA PRO A 220 -18.32 10.08 -2.93
C PRO A 220 -18.94 9.45 -1.67
N ILE A 221 -18.99 10.21 -0.56
CA ILE A 221 -19.56 9.72 0.70
C ILE A 221 -21.08 9.67 0.66
N SER A 222 -21.67 8.50 0.91
CA SER A 222 -23.12 8.33 1.04
C SER A 222 -23.59 8.68 2.46
N CYS A 223 -23.84 9.96 2.73
CA CYS A 223 -24.26 10.44 4.06
C CYS A 223 -25.56 9.76 4.61
N GLU A 224 -26.41 9.26 3.72
CA GLU A 224 -27.65 8.55 4.07
C GLU A 224 -27.43 7.11 4.55
N GLU A 225 -26.38 6.44 4.04
CA GLU A 225 -26.04 5.06 4.39
C GLU A 225 -25.30 4.94 5.74
N ILE A 226 -24.79 6.07 6.27
CA ILE A 226 -24.04 6.10 7.52
C ILE A 226 -24.97 5.79 8.70
N GLY A 227 -24.73 4.64 9.32
CA GLY A 227 -25.48 4.19 10.49
C GLY A 227 -25.18 4.97 11.78
N GLU A 228 -26.05 4.80 12.76
CA GLU A 228 -25.89 5.42 14.08
C GLU A 228 -24.92 4.65 14.99
N GLY A 229 -24.03 5.40 15.64
CA GLY A 229 -23.12 4.91 16.68
C GLY A 229 -23.18 5.77 17.94
N TRP A 230 -22.27 5.49 18.88
CA TRP A 230 -22.06 6.35 20.03
C TRP A 230 -21.47 7.68 19.59
N LYS A 231 -22.18 8.77 19.88
CA LYS A 231 -21.72 10.12 19.52
C LYS A 231 -20.36 10.41 20.14
N THR A 232 -19.52 11.11 19.40
CA THR A 232 -18.26 11.64 19.92
C THR A 232 -18.28 13.16 19.94
N ASP A 233 -17.31 13.77 20.61
CA ASP A 233 -17.10 15.21 20.63
C ASP A 233 -16.51 15.77 19.32
N THR A 234 -16.29 14.91 18.30
CA THR A 234 -15.56 15.29 17.08
C THR A 234 -16.44 15.11 15.85
N LEU A 235 -16.96 16.23 15.34
CA LEU A 235 -17.61 16.32 14.04
C LEU A 235 -16.55 16.23 12.92
N ILE A 236 -16.79 15.43 11.89
CA ILE A 236 -15.92 15.38 10.71
C ILE A 236 -16.24 16.55 9.77
N CYS A 237 -15.19 17.17 9.23
CA CYS A 237 -15.27 18.32 8.35
C CYS A 237 -14.50 18.06 7.05
N LYS A 238 -14.82 18.81 5.99
CA LYS A 238 -14.03 18.82 4.76
C LYS A 238 -12.56 19.13 5.05
N GLY A 239 -11.67 18.38 4.42
CA GLY A 239 -10.23 18.37 4.64
C GLY A 239 -9.76 17.36 5.69
N ASP A 240 -10.66 16.79 6.50
CA ASP A 240 -10.25 15.81 7.52
C ASP A 240 -9.74 14.51 6.91
N ILE A 241 -8.65 14.01 7.47
CA ILE A 241 -8.12 12.68 7.21
C ILE A 241 -8.42 11.79 8.42
N ILE A 242 -9.19 10.74 8.20
CA ILE A 242 -9.65 9.81 9.24
C ILE A 242 -8.77 8.56 9.17
N CYS A 243 -8.00 8.32 10.24
CA CYS A 243 -7.13 7.17 10.39
C CYS A 243 -7.72 6.20 11.42
N LYS A 244 -7.93 4.94 11.05
CA LYS A 244 -8.40 3.93 12.01
C LYS A 244 -7.21 3.40 12.82
N ASN A 245 -7.23 3.56 14.15
CA ASN A 245 -6.06 3.21 14.96
C ASN A 245 -5.65 1.74 14.84
N SER A 246 -6.60 0.81 14.67
CA SER A 246 -6.34 -0.64 14.56
C SER A 246 -6.18 -1.14 13.13
N MET A 247 -6.22 -0.23 12.15
CA MET A 247 -6.02 -0.49 10.73
C MET A 247 -5.31 0.74 10.17
N THR A 248 -4.04 0.92 10.52
CA THR A 248 -3.26 2.13 10.20
C THR A 248 -3.09 2.34 8.70
N ASP A 249 -3.33 1.31 7.89
CA ASP A 249 -3.42 1.36 6.44
C ASP A 249 -4.76 1.92 5.92
N LYS A 250 -5.82 1.90 6.73
CA LYS A 250 -7.16 2.42 6.40
C LYS A 250 -7.28 3.88 6.77
N LEU A 251 -7.06 4.71 5.76
CA LEU A 251 -7.18 6.16 5.79
C LEU A 251 -8.32 6.57 4.87
N TYR A 252 -9.03 7.63 5.25
CA TYR A 252 -10.07 8.25 4.43
C TYR A 252 -9.89 9.76 4.45
N LEU A 253 -9.89 10.41 3.28
CA LEU A 253 -9.78 11.86 3.17
C LEU A 253 -11.13 12.41 2.72
N LEU A 254 -11.77 13.22 3.56
CA LEU A 254 -13.04 13.85 3.21
C LEU A 254 -12.80 15.14 2.43
N LEU A 255 -13.08 15.16 1.12
CA LEU A 255 -13.03 16.39 0.31
C LEU A 255 -14.40 16.95 -0.07
N ASP A 256 -15.46 16.16 0.08
CA ASP A 256 -16.82 16.57 -0.26
C ASP A 256 -17.49 17.27 0.93
N GLU A 257 -18.42 18.19 0.63
CA GLU A 257 -19.29 18.78 1.65
C GLU A 257 -20.30 17.74 2.15
N LEU A 258 -20.57 17.73 3.45
CA LEU A 258 -21.52 16.81 4.07
C LEU A 258 -22.91 17.43 4.16
N SER A 259 -23.95 16.64 3.88
CA SER A 259 -25.36 17.07 3.97
C SER A 259 -25.94 17.02 5.40
N GLY A 260 -25.12 16.75 6.42
CA GLY A 260 -25.54 16.71 7.82
C GLY A 260 -24.40 16.44 8.80
N GLU A 261 -24.73 16.39 10.09
CA GLU A 261 -23.76 16.13 11.14
C GLU A 261 -23.33 14.66 11.18
N ILE A 262 -22.06 14.41 10.88
CA ILE A 262 -21.44 13.08 10.99
C ILE A 262 -20.25 13.21 11.93
N TYR A 263 -20.09 12.23 12.81
CA TYR A 263 -19.06 12.23 13.85
C TYR A 263 -18.00 11.16 13.57
N ALA A 264 -16.77 11.41 14.01
CA ALA A 264 -15.69 10.44 13.96
C ALA A 264 -15.88 9.33 15.00
N GLY A 265 -15.38 8.13 14.74
CA GLY A 265 -15.42 7.03 15.69
C GLY A 265 -14.48 7.23 16.88
N ALA A 266 -14.86 6.74 18.06
CA ALA A 266 -14.07 6.92 19.29
C ALA A 266 -12.67 6.26 19.24
N ASN A 267 -12.48 5.27 18.37
CA ASN A 267 -11.19 4.60 18.16
C ASN A 267 -10.41 5.18 16.98
N ASP A 268 -10.86 6.27 16.39
CA ASP A 268 -10.21 6.89 15.24
C ASP A 268 -9.14 7.89 15.70
N THR A 269 -8.29 8.28 14.77
CA THR A 269 -7.49 9.50 14.84
C THR A 269 -7.94 10.36 13.68
N VAL A 270 -8.30 11.62 13.96
CA VAL A 270 -8.61 12.58 12.90
C VAL A 270 -7.43 13.53 12.77
N ILE A 271 -6.87 13.65 11.58
CA ILE A 271 -5.86 14.63 11.23
C ILE A 271 -6.60 15.74 10.48
N ARG A 272 -6.65 16.92 11.07
CA ARG A 272 -7.31 18.10 10.51
C ARG A 272 -6.26 19.11 10.06
N PRO A 273 -5.99 19.25 8.76
CA PRO A 273 -5.07 20.24 8.24
C PRO A 273 -5.46 21.66 8.66
N ASN A 274 -4.48 22.52 8.89
CA ASN A 274 -4.70 23.94 9.16
C ASN A 274 -5.24 24.66 7.90
N ASN A 275 -4.82 24.21 6.72
CA ASN A 275 -5.35 24.60 5.42
C ASN A 275 -5.93 23.36 4.71
N THR A 276 -7.20 23.42 4.30
CA THR A 276 -7.87 22.32 3.60
C THR A 276 -7.22 21.95 2.28
N GLU A 277 -6.53 22.87 1.61
CA GLU A 277 -5.82 22.60 0.35
C GLU A 277 -4.64 21.61 0.55
N GLU A 278 -4.07 21.54 1.76
CA GLU A 278 -2.98 20.62 2.09
C GLU A 278 -3.46 19.19 2.34
N ALA A 279 -4.76 18.98 2.47
CA ALA A 279 -5.33 17.69 2.88
C ALA A 279 -4.97 16.54 1.94
N ALA A 280 -5.07 16.77 0.62
CA ALA A 280 -4.73 15.77 -0.39
C ALA A 280 -3.23 15.44 -0.40
N TYR A 281 -2.38 16.45 -0.14
CA TYR A 281 -0.93 16.25 -0.01
C TYR A 281 -0.59 15.42 1.23
N ILE A 282 -1.09 15.82 2.40
CA ILE A 282 -0.83 15.13 3.68
C ILE A 282 -1.34 13.68 3.60
N TYR A 283 -2.53 13.45 3.04
CA TYR A 283 -3.06 12.11 2.82
C TYR A 283 -2.13 11.28 1.93
N SER A 284 -1.71 11.83 0.79
CA SER A 284 -0.82 11.16 -0.15
C SER A 284 0.54 10.84 0.48
N TYR A 285 1.11 11.77 1.25
CA TYR A 285 2.36 11.58 1.99
C TYR A 285 2.23 10.44 3.00
N ILE A 286 1.19 10.43 3.84
CA ILE A 286 0.93 9.36 4.82
C ILE A 286 0.75 8.00 4.11
N LYS A 287 0.12 7.99 2.93
CA LYS A 287 -0.11 6.79 2.12
C LYS A 287 1.11 6.28 1.35
N SER A 288 2.13 7.12 1.15
CA SER A 288 3.36 6.77 0.43
C SER A 288 4.18 5.68 1.14
N GLU A 289 5.14 5.09 0.44
CA GLU A 289 6.08 4.13 1.06
C GLU A 289 6.84 4.76 2.22
N THR A 290 7.24 6.02 2.07
CA THR A 290 7.90 6.81 3.12
C THR A 290 7.00 6.95 4.34
N GLY A 291 5.78 7.44 4.15
CA GLY A 291 4.80 7.65 5.22
C GLY A 291 4.42 6.35 5.93
N ARG A 292 4.18 5.26 5.17
CA ARG A 292 3.87 3.95 5.74
C ARG A 292 5.01 3.38 6.58
N THR A 293 6.25 3.58 6.15
CA THR A 293 7.41 3.11 6.92
C THR A 293 7.55 3.89 8.23
N VAL A 294 7.35 5.21 8.20
CA VAL A 294 7.34 6.04 9.41
C VAL A 294 6.21 5.64 10.37
N ILE A 295 5.00 5.38 9.85
CA ILE A 295 3.87 4.90 10.65
C ILE A 295 4.19 3.53 11.26
N SER A 296 4.71 2.60 10.46
CA SER A 296 5.10 1.26 10.90
C SER A 296 6.16 1.32 12.01
N ALA A 297 7.17 2.19 11.86
CA ALA A 297 8.21 2.41 12.86
C ALA A 297 7.65 2.90 14.21
N ASN A 298 6.50 3.57 14.21
CA ASN A 298 5.92 4.15 15.42
C ASN A 298 4.70 3.40 15.96
N THR A 299 4.20 2.42 15.21
CA THR A 299 3.06 1.59 15.56
C THR A 299 3.47 0.54 16.58
N THR A 300 2.63 0.32 17.59
CA THR A 300 2.85 -0.65 18.66
C THR A 300 1.66 -1.59 18.81
N GLY A 301 1.91 -2.81 19.28
CA GLY A 301 0.88 -3.81 19.54
C GLY A 301 0.67 -4.79 18.38
N THR A 302 0.49 -6.06 18.73
CA THR A 302 0.45 -7.16 17.76
C THR A 302 -0.95 -7.40 17.18
N VAL A 303 -1.96 -7.57 18.03
CA VAL A 303 -3.33 -7.90 17.60
C VAL A 303 -4.10 -6.65 17.18
N LEU A 304 -3.91 -5.57 17.94
CA LEU A 304 -4.50 -4.27 17.69
C LEU A 304 -3.34 -3.28 17.59
N PRO A 305 -2.70 -3.16 16.41
CA PRO A 305 -1.68 -2.15 16.19
C PRO A 305 -2.30 -0.78 16.52
N ARG A 306 -1.53 0.09 17.18
CA ARG A 306 -1.94 1.46 17.52
C ARG A 306 -0.73 2.37 17.52
N MET A 307 -0.96 3.58 17.05
CA MET A 307 -0.01 4.69 17.15
C MET A 307 -0.55 5.68 18.18
N ALA A 308 0.30 6.22 19.05
CA ALA A 308 -0.15 7.20 20.04
C ALA A 308 -0.37 8.58 19.38
N LYS A 309 -1.17 9.44 20.01
CA LYS A 309 -1.40 10.81 19.50
C LYS A 309 -0.08 11.57 19.31
N ARG A 310 0.83 11.52 20.30
CA ARG A 310 2.15 12.14 20.25
C ARG A 310 3.00 11.66 19.06
N ASP A 311 2.86 10.39 18.68
CA ASP A 311 3.64 9.82 17.59
C ASP A 311 3.11 10.33 16.25
N TRP A 312 1.78 10.46 16.09
CA TRP A 312 1.18 11.12 14.93
C TRP A 312 1.62 12.58 14.81
N GLU A 313 1.59 13.34 15.90
CA GLU A 313 1.98 14.76 15.93
C GLU A 313 3.43 15.00 15.52
N ASN A 314 4.30 14.01 15.74
CA ASN A 314 5.74 14.08 15.47
C ASN A 314 6.14 13.41 14.15
N ILE A 315 5.21 12.94 13.31
CA ILE A 315 5.55 12.45 11.98
C ILE A 315 6.26 13.58 11.22
N PRO A 316 7.50 13.37 10.74
CA PRO A 316 8.16 14.35 9.89
C PRO A 316 7.44 14.40 8.54
N VAL A 317 7.03 15.59 8.12
CA VAL A 317 6.38 15.83 6.83
C VAL A 317 7.27 16.77 6.02
N ILE A 318 7.61 16.37 4.81
CA ILE A 318 8.25 17.26 3.83
C ILE A 318 7.26 18.32 3.37
N LEU A 319 7.73 19.52 3.04
CA LEU A 319 6.85 20.56 2.46
C LEU A 319 6.75 20.36 0.94
N PRO A 320 5.55 20.51 0.35
CA PRO A 320 5.37 20.33 -1.10
C PRO A 320 6.06 21.46 -1.87
N LYS A 321 6.82 21.12 -2.92
CA LYS A 321 7.34 22.04 -3.93
C LYS A 321 6.34 22.23 -5.06
N LYS A 322 5.53 21.20 -5.35
CA LYS A 322 4.45 21.24 -6.35
C LYS A 322 3.21 21.95 -5.83
N SER A 323 2.33 22.32 -6.76
CA SER A 323 1.06 22.96 -6.42
C SER A 323 0.12 21.97 -5.71
N LEU A 324 -0.51 22.42 -4.62
CA LEU A 324 -1.49 21.64 -3.85
C LEU A 324 -2.68 21.17 -4.70
N ILE A 325 -3.04 21.95 -5.72
CA ILE A 325 -4.11 21.62 -6.68
C ILE A 325 -3.79 20.33 -7.44
N GLU A 326 -2.50 20.07 -7.73
CA GLU A 326 -2.10 18.84 -8.41
C GLU A 326 -2.39 17.63 -7.51
N TYR A 327 -2.02 17.69 -6.23
CA TYR A 327 -2.28 16.63 -5.24
C TYR A 327 -3.77 16.30 -5.11
N GLU A 328 -4.65 17.30 -5.11
CA GLU A 328 -6.09 17.07 -5.15
C GLU A 328 -6.52 16.36 -6.45
N LYS A 329 -5.99 16.78 -7.61
CA LYS A 329 -6.29 16.14 -8.90
C LYS A 329 -5.90 14.67 -8.92
N TYR A 330 -4.71 14.31 -8.42
CA TYR A 330 -4.31 12.89 -8.29
C TYR A 330 -5.29 12.11 -7.43
N PHE A 331 -5.64 12.66 -6.26
CA PHE A 331 -6.55 12.00 -5.34
C PHE A 331 -7.92 11.75 -5.98
N ARG A 332 -8.45 12.75 -6.70
CA ARG A 332 -9.74 12.61 -7.40
C ARG A 332 -9.70 11.55 -8.48
N LEU A 333 -8.66 11.53 -9.32
CA LEU A 333 -8.46 10.53 -10.37
C LEU A 333 -8.32 9.10 -9.83
N GLN A 334 -7.78 8.96 -8.61
CA GLN A 334 -7.58 7.66 -7.98
C GLN A 334 -8.84 7.12 -7.31
N HIS A 335 -9.65 8.00 -6.72
CA HIS A 335 -10.69 7.59 -5.77
C HIS A 335 -12.12 7.84 -6.24
N TYR A 336 -12.34 8.79 -7.14
CA TYR A 336 -13.68 9.11 -7.65
C TYR A 336 -13.87 8.44 -9.01
N GLN A 337 -15.11 8.00 -9.28
CA GLN A 337 -15.46 7.51 -10.60
C GLN A 337 -15.28 8.63 -11.62
N GLN A 338 -14.36 8.42 -12.57
CA GLN A 338 -14.16 9.36 -13.67
C GLN A 338 -15.23 9.12 -14.72
N LYS A 339 -15.64 10.20 -15.40
CA LYS A 339 -16.66 10.11 -16.45
C LYS A 339 -16.09 9.55 -17.75
N SER A 340 -14.77 9.67 -17.95
CA SER A 340 -14.12 9.24 -19.17
C SER A 340 -12.62 8.96 -18.98
N VAL A 341 -12.09 8.11 -19.86
CA VAL A 341 -10.64 7.82 -19.96
C VAL A 341 -9.84 9.07 -20.39
N SER A 342 -10.50 10.02 -21.06
CA SER A 342 -9.88 11.27 -21.53
C SER A 342 -9.34 12.12 -20.38
N GLU A 343 -10.00 12.15 -19.21
CA GLU A 343 -9.53 12.91 -18.03
C GLU A 343 -8.15 12.42 -17.54
N TYR A 344 -7.89 11.11 -17.65
CA TYR A 344 -6.57 10.54 -17.37
C TYR A 344 -5.54 10.88 -18.44
N ASN A 345 -5.93 10.92 -19.71
CA ASN A 345 -5.02 11.29 -20.79
C ASN A 345 -4.60 12.77 -20.72
N ASP A 346 -5.55 13.64 -20.39
CA ASP A 346 -5.27 15.05 -20.07
C ASP A 346 -4.38 15.19 -18.84
N PHE A 347 -4.47 14.26 -17.89
CA PHE A 347 -3.57 14.25 -16.75
C PHE A 347 -2.14 13.85 -17.16
N PHE A 348 -1.99 12.75 -17.89
CA PHE A 348 -0.66 12.22 -18.26
C PHE A 348 0.10 13.05 -19.29
N SER A 349 -0.58 13.88 -20.08
CA SER A 349 0.07 14.74 -21.08
C SER A 349 1.07 15.73 -20.48
N PHE A 350 0.89 16.11 -19.21
CA PHE A 350 1.74 17.09 -18.52
C PHE A 350 2.95 16.50 -17.76
N PHE A 351 3.13 15.17 -17.73
CA PHE A 351 4.20 14.52 -16.95
C PHE A 351 5.44 14.19 -17.79
N SER A 352 6.64 14.58 -17.36
CA SER A 352 7.94 14.21 -17.98
C SER A 352 8.25 12.69 -17.86
N GLN A 353 9.08 12.13 -18.78
CA GLN A 353 9.33 10.67 -18.86
C GLN A 353 10.16 10.11 -17.72
N ASP A 354 11.06 10.90 -17.15
CA ASP A 354 11.90 10.47 -16.03
C ASP A 354 12.13 11.67 -15.12
N PRO A 355 11.58 11.69 -13.90
CA PRO A 355 12.11 12.53 -12.86
C PRO A 355 13.43 11.89 -12.44
N ASP A 356 14.55 12.59 -12.63
CA ASP A 356 15.73 12.28 -11.85
C ASP A 356 15.32 12.38 -10.37
N VAL A 357 15.49 11.28 -9.64
CA VAL A 357 15.08 11.20 -8.24
C VAL A 357 16.10 12.00 -7.42
N HIS A 358 15.70 13.20 -7.02
CA HIS A 358 16.56 14.09 -6.24
C HIS A 358 16.01 14.36 -4.83
N SER A 359 14.72 14.08 -4.59
CA SER A 359 14.07 14.33 -3.30
C SER A 359 13.00 13.30 -2.93
N VAL A 360 12.62 13.27 -1.64
CA VAL A 360 11.50 12.44 -1.14
C VAL A 360 10.19 12.75 -1.89
N GLU A 361 9.97 14.02 -2.23
CA GLU A 361 8.78 14.45 -2.95
C GLU A 361 8.74 13.85 -4.37
N ASP A 362 9.89 13.66 -5.02
CA ASP A 362 9.94 13.04 -6.34
C ASP A 362 9.53 11.57 -6.27
N ILE A 363 9.97 10.86 -5.23
CA ILE A 363 9.54 9.47 -4.97
C ILE A 363 8.03 9.42 -4.77
N LEU A 364 7.47 10.29 -3.91
CA LEU A 364 6.02 10.41 -3.70
C LEU A 364 5.29 10.65 -5.02
N ASN A 365 5.75 11.60 -5.82
CA ASN A 365 5.13 11.95 -7.09
C ASN A 365 5.16 10.78 -8.08
N ILE A 366 6.27 10.03 -8.15
CA ILE A 366 6.40 8.83 -8.98
C ILE A 366 5.41 7.75 -8.52
N GLU A 367 5.31 7.50 -7.21
CA GLU A 367 4.35 6.56 -6.64
C GLU A 367 2.91 6.94 -7.00
N MET A 368 2.56 8.22 -6.87
CA MET A 368 1.23 8.74 -7.19
C MET A 368 0.90 8.58 -8.68
N VAL A 369 1.81 8.96 -9.59
CA VAL A 369 1.63 8.78 -11.04
C VAL A 369 1.46 7.30 -11.38
N LYS A 370 2.27 6.40 -10.80
CA LYS A 370 2.14 4.95 -10.99
C LYS A 370 0.77 4.44 -10.56
N ASN A 371 0.29 4.86 -9.39
CA ASN A 371 -1.04 4.48 -8.90
C ASN A 371 -2.14 4.96 -9.85
N VAL A 372 -2.13 6.23 -10.28
CA VAL A 372 -3.13 6.74 -11.23
C VAL A 372 -3.12 5.95 -12.55
N ARG A 373 -1.95 5.49 -13.02
CA ARG A 373 -1.86 4.63 -14.23
C ARG A 373 -2.53 3.28 -14.03
N LEU A 374 -2.34 2.66 -12.85
CA LEU A 374 -2.99 1.39 -12.52
C LEU A 374 -4.53 1.54 -12.53
N TYR A 375 -5.05 2.60 -11.89
CA TYR A 375 -6.48 2.89 -11.89
C TYR A 375 -7.04 3.18 -13.29
N LYS A 376 -6.32 3.94 -14.13
CA LYS A 376 -6.69 4.11 -15.54
C LYS A 376 -6.86 2.76 -16.23
N GLY A 377 -5.94 1.82 -15.99
CA GLY A 377 -6.01 0.46 -16.55
C GLY A 377 -7.24 -0.32 -16.09
N GLU A 378 -7.59 -0.24 -14.80
CA GLU A 378 -8.80 -0.86 -14.24
C GLU A 378 -10.08 -0.31 -14.88
N ILE A 379 -10.20 1.02 -14.98
CA ILE A 379 -11.35 1.69 -15.60
C ILE A 379 -11.48 1.33 -17.09
N ILE A 380 -10.38 1.30 -17.84
CA ILE A 380 -10.43 0.87 -19.26
C ILE A 380 -10.92 -0.57 -19.35
N ARG A 381 -10.49 -1.46 -18.46
CA ARG A 381 -10.94 -2.85 -18.45
C ARG A 381 -12.45 -2.94 -18.18
N GLU A 382 -12.99 -2.17 -17.23
CA GLU A 382 -14.44 -2.14 -16.96
C GLU A 382 -15.24 -1.69 -18.19
N PHE A 383 -14.83 -0.59 -18.84
CA PHE A 383 -15.47 -0.14 -20.09
C PHE A 383 -15.43 -1.20 -21.19
N LEU A 384 -14.28 -1.84 -21.40
CA LEU A 384 -14.14 -2.90 -22.39
C LEU A 384 -15.00 -4.13 -22.07
N GLU A 385 -15.14 -4.50 -20.80
CA GLU A 385 -16.01 -5.61 -20.39
C GLU A 385 -17.49 -5.32 -20.69
N GLU A 386 -17.94 -4.08 -20.50
CA GLU A 386 -19.30 -3.64 -20.86
C GLU A 386 -19.50 -3.64 -22.38
N ASP A 387 -18.59 -3.04 -23.14
CA ASP A 387 -18.65 -3.00 -24.61
C ASP A 387 -18.62 -4.42 -25.22
N LEU A 388 -17.83 -5.33 -24.65
CA LEU A 388 -17.78 -6.73 -25.10
C LEU A 388 -19.06 -7.50 -24.74
N LYS A 389 -19.71 -7.19 -23.62
CA LYS A 389 -21.04 -7.76 -23.30
C LYS A 389 -22.07 -7.31 -24.33
N GLU A 390 -22.07 -6.03 -24.70
CA GLU A 390 -22.94 -5.49 -25.75
C GLU A 390 -22.65 -6.13 -27.11
N LEU A 391 -21.37 -6.22 -27.50
CA LEU A 391 -20.93 -6.87 -28.73
C LEU A 391 -21.45 -8.32 -28.83
N ASN A 392 -21.29 -9.08 -27.75
CA ASN A 392 -21.77 -10.46 -27.68
C ASN A 392 -23.30 -10.56 -27.73
N ALA A 393 -24.02 -9.62 -27.13
CA ALA A 393 -25.48 -9.55 -27.21
C ALA A 393 -25.93 -9.30 -28.66
N CYS A 394 -25.30 -8.36 -29.37
CA CYS A 394 -25.56 -8.09 -30.79
C CYS A 394 -25.29 -9.32 -31.66
N PHE A 395 -24.16 -10.00 -31.43
CA PHE A 395 -23.82 -11.22 -32.17
C PHE A 395 -24.85 -12.33 -31.95
N ARG A 396 -25.27 -12.57 -30.69
CA ARG A 396 -26.30 -13.58 -30.35
C ARG A 396 -27.66 -13.24 -30.94
N ALA A 397 -28.01 -11.95 -31.03
CA ALA A 397 -29.21 -11.47 -31.69
C ALA A 397 -29.13 -11.53 -33.24
N LYS A 398 -28.03 -12.03 -33.80
CA LYS A 398 -27.74 -12.09 -35.25
C LYS A 398 -27.70 -10.70 -35.92
N ALA A 399 -27.42 -9.65 -35.14
CA ALA A 399 -27.28 -8.29 -35.63
C ALA A 399 -25.86 -8.07 -36.19
N TYR A 400 -25.46 -8.86 -37.19
CA TYR A 400 -24.07 -8.96 -37.68
C TYR A 400 -23.46 -7.62 -38.12
N LYS A 401 -24.24 -6.74 -38.74
CA LYS A 401 -23.76 -5.39 -39.11
C LYS A 401 -23.42 -4.55 -37.88
N ALA A 402 -24.25 -4.63 -36.84
CA ALA A 402 -23.99 -3.95 -35.56
C ALA A 402 -22.76 -4.54 -34.87
N THR A 403 -22.59 -5.86 -34.90
CA THR A 403 -21.39 -6.55 -34.40
C THR A 403 -20.11 -6.02 -35.06
N LEU A 404 -20.07 -5.89 -36.39
CA LEU A 404 -18.89 -5.37 -37.09
C LEU A 404 -18.61 -3.89 -36.77
N ILE A 405 -19.66 -3.08 -36.60
CA ILE A 405 -19.53 -1.68 -36.18
C ILE A 405 -18.94 -1.62 -34.78
N LEU A 406 -19.51 -2.37 -33.82
CA LEU A 406 -19.04 -2.39 -32.43
C LEU A 406 -17.60 -2.87 -32.32
N CYS A 407 -17.21 -3.97 -33.01
CA CYS A 407 -15.82 -4.41 -33.04
C CYS A 407 -14.88 -3.32 -33.56
N GLY A 408 -15.29 -2.61 -34.62
CA GLY A 408 -14.52 -1.53 -35.19
C GLY A 408 -14.40 -0.31 -34.27
N SER A 409 -15.46 0.02 -33.53
CA SER A 409 -15.47 1.11 -32.56
C SER A 409 -14.63 0.79 -31.31
N ILE A 410 -14.71 -0.42 -30.78
CA ILE A 410 -13.88 -0.89 -29.66
C ILE A 410 -12.40 -0.83 -30.06
N LEU A 411 -12.06 -1.36 -31.23
CA LEU A 411 -10.70 -1.30 -31.77
C LEU A 411 -10.21 0.16 -31.88
N GLU A 412 -11.04 1.04 -32.44
CA GLU A 412 -10.69 2.46 -32.61
C GLU A 412 -10.43 3.15 -31.27
N ALA A 413 -11.29 2.97 -30.27
CA ALA A 413 -11.12 3.54 -28.94
C ALA A 413 -9.81 3.07 -28.27
N VAL A 414 -9.51 1.77 -28.37
CA VAL A 414 -8.27 1.20 -27.84
C VAL A 414 -7.04 1.77 -28.54
N LEU A 415 -7.06 1.87 -29.87
CA LEU A 415 -5.91 2.41 -30.61
C LEU A 415 -5.70 3.91 -30.35
N ILE A 416 -6.77 4.70 -30.24
CA ILE A 416 -6.70 6.13 -29.88
C ILE A 416 -6.08 6.27 -28.49
N ASP A 417 -6.52 5.50 -27.50
CA ASP A 417 -5.94 5.54 -26.16
C ASP A 417 -4.47 5.12 -26.15
N TRP A 418 -4.10 4.12 -26.96
CA TRP A 418 -2.71 3.64 -27.04
C TRP A 418 -1.78 4.66 -27.67
N VAL A 419 -2.20 5.29 -28.78
CA VAL A 419 -1.44 6.37 -29.40
C VAL A 419 -1.39 7.60 -28.49
N SER A 420 -2.49 7.92 -27.79
CA SER A 420 -2.55 9.01 -26.82
C SER A 420 -1.53 8.82 -25.69
N GLU A 421 -1.42 7.59 -25.19
CA GLU A 421 -0.44 7.23 -24.16
C GLU A 421 1.00 7.34 -24.67
N LYS A 422 1.28 6.86 -25.90
CA LYS A 422 2.62 6.91 -26.50
C LYS A 422 3.06 8.32 -26.85
N HIS A 423 2.16 9.15 -27.36
CA HIS A 423 2.45 10.54 -27.75
C HIS A 423 2.25 11.56 -26.62
N ARG A 424 1.63 11.16 -25.50
CA ARG A 424 1.28 12.03 -24.36
C ARG A 424 0.40 13.21 -24.75
N LYS A 425 -0.54 12.94 -25.64
CA LYS A 425 -1.56 13.90 -26.07
C LYS A 425 -2.88 13.19 -26.05
N ASN A 426 -3.92 13.87 -25.58
CA ASN A 426 -5.24 13.27 -25.51
C ASN A 426 -5.94 13.37 -26.87
N TYR A 427 -5.81 12.34 -27.70
CA TYR A 427 -6.44 12.30 -29.02
C TYR A 427 -7.93 11.96 -29.00
N PHE A 428 -8.54 11.85 -27.80
CA PHE A 428 -10.00 11.90 -27.68
C PHE A 428 -10.53 13.34 -27.73
N ASN A 429 -9.73 14.33 -27.30
CA ASN A 429 -10.11 15.74 -27.28
C ASN A 429 -9.48 16.52 -28.44
N GLU A 430 -8.28 16.13 -28.89
CA GLU A 430 -7.55 16.76 -29.98
C GLU A 430 -7.49 15.86 -31.22
N ASP A 431 -7.59 16.46 -32.40
CA ASP A 431 -7.41 15.72 -33.65
C ASP A 431 -5.93 15.41 -33.88
N LEU A 432 -5.59 14.13 -34.04
CA LEU A 432 -4.29 13.72 -34.56
C LEU A 432 -4.22 14.09 -36.05
N TYR A 433 -3.15 14.77 -36.47
CA TYR A 433 -2.89 15.07 -37.88
C TYR A 433 -1.71 14.26 -38.40
N VAL A 434 -1.87 13.67 -39.58
CA VAL A 434 -0.84 12.90 -40.29
C VAL A 434 -0.62 13.48 -41.68
N GLN A 435 0.59 13.33 -42.21
CA GLN A 435 0.88 13.73 -43.59
C GLN A 435 0.41 12.65 -44.57
N ASP A 436 -0.34 13.05 -45.58
CA ASP A 436 -0.67 12.18 -46.70
C ASP A 436 0.56 11.94 -47.59
N ARG A 437 0.43 11.04 -48.57
CA ARG A 437 1.50 10.73 -49.55
C ARG A 437 1.94 11.94 -50.39
N ASN A 438 1.16 13.02 -50.38
CA ASN A 438 1.41 14.27 -51.10
C ASN A 438 1.91 15.39 -50.16
N GLY A 439 2.23 15.07 -48.90
CA GLY A 439 2.71 16.02 -47.89
C GLY A 439 1.64 16.93 -47.27
N ARG A 440 0.35 16.70 -47.53
CA ARG A 440 -0.75 17.48 -46.96
C ARG A 440 -1.15 16.94 -45.60
N SER A 441 -1.41 17.85 -44.66
CA SER A 441 -1.93 17.49 -43.34
C SER A 441 -3.39 17.06 -43.44
N LYS A 442 -3.71 15.84 -43.00
CA LYS A 442 -5.08 15.32 -42.87
C LYS A 442 -5.31 14.78 -41.46
N ARG A 443 -6.57 14.66 -41.06
CA ARG A 443 -6.95 14.01 -39.81
C ARG A 443 -6.61 12.51 -39.82
N ALA A 444 -6.23 12.04 -38.63
CA ALA A 444 -6.14 10.69 -38.13
C ALA A 444 -7.29 9.77 -38.55
N ASP A 445 -7.11 8.83 -39.48
CA ASP A 445 -8.09 7.75 -39.71
C ASP A 445 -7.66 6.48 -38.97
N LEU A 446 -8.57 5.52 -38.78
CA LEU A 446 -8.29 4.24 -38.09
C LEU A 446 -7.05 3.50 -38.65
N ILE A 447 -6.81 3.60 -39.96
CA ILE A 447 -5.62 3.02 -40.61
C ILE A 447 -4.32 3.64 -40.09
N ASP A 448 -4.33 4.94 -39.81
CA ASP A 448 -3.16 5.69 -39.36
C ASP A 448 -2.81 5.32 -37.93
N TYR A 449 -3.81 5.18 -37.04
CA TYR A 449 -3.61 4.70 -35.68
C TYR A 449 -2.99 3.30 -35.64
N ILE A 450 -3.49 2.36 -36.47
CA ILE A 450 -2.91 1.01 -36.58
C ILE A 450 -1.44 1.09 -37.02
N ASN A 451 -1.14 1.90 -38.04
CA ASN A 451 0.22 2.00 -38.58
C ASN A 451 1.19 2.66 -37.60
N ILE A 452 0.75 3.69 -36.87
CA ILE A 452 1.57 4.34 -35.83
C ILE A 452 1.97 3.31 -34.78
N ILE A 453 1.02 2.52 -34.27
CA ILE A 453 1.31 1.49 -33.26
C ILE A 453 2.18 0.38 -33.85
N LYS A 454 1.92 -0.04 -35.08
CA LYS A 454 2.73 -1.03 -35.80
C LYS A 454 4.21 -0.63 -35.87
N GLU A 455 4.49 0.64 -36.16
CA GLU A 455 5.87 1.14 -36.19
C GLU A 455 6.47 1.25 -34.78
N ILE A 456 5.70 1.73 -33.78
CA ILE A 456 6.16 1.84 -32.38
C ILE A 456 6.51 0.47 -31.78
N GLN A 457 5.74 -0.57 -32.11
CA GLN A 457 5.83 -1.88 -31.46
C GLN A 457 6.56 -2.93 -32.31
N LYS A 458 7.23 -2.51 -33.39
CA LYS A 458 7.94 -3.43 -34.28
C LYS A 458 9.13 -4.09 -33.55
N PRO A 459 9.33 -5.43 -33.68
CA PRO A 459 8.58 -6.39 -34.49
C PRO A 459 7.42 -7.12 -33.77
N ALA A 460 7.17 -6.80 -32.50
CA ALA A 460 6.31 -7.58 -31.60
C ALA A 460 4.80 -7.53 -31.90
N TRP A 461 4.33 -6.59 -32.73
CA TRP A 461 2.90 -6.36 -33.00
C TRP A 461 2.56 -6.41 -34.50
N MET A 462 3.30 -7.20 -35.29
CA MET A 462 3.10 -7.26 -36.74
C MET A 462 1.86 -8.05 -37.13
N GLU A 463 1.62 -9.19 -36.47
CA GLU A 463 0.48 -10.06 -36.75
C GLU A 463 -0.84 -9.40 -36.32
N GLU A 464 -0.85 -8.79 -35.14
CA GLU A 464 -2.01 -8.10 -34.59
C GLU A 464 -2.34 -6.82 -35.34
N ALA A 465 -1.34 -6.14 -35.92
CA ALA A 465 -1.60 -5.05 -36.85
C ALA A 465 -2.38 -5.51 -38.09
N ASP A 466 -2.05 -6.68 -38.63
CA ASP A 466 -2.73 -7.23 -39.81
C ASP A 466 -4.16 -7.67 -39.45
N LYS A 467 -4.36 -8.26 -38.26
CA LYS A 467 -5.69 -8.52 -37.67
C LYS A 467 -6.51 -7.24 -37.48
N ALA A 468 -5.91 -6.16 -36.97
CA ALA A 468 -6.57 -4.86 -36.84
C ALA A 468 -6.97 -4.25 -38.20
N HIS A 469 -6.11 -4.38 -39.22
CA HIS A 469 -6.45 -3.96 -40.58
C HIS A 469 -7.62 -4.76 -41.16
N PHE A 470 -7.71 -6.06 -40.85
CA PHE A 470 -8.82 -6.90 -41.26
C PHE A 470 -10.15 -6.43 -40.63
N ILE A 471 -10.19 -6.20 -39.31
CA ILE A 471 -11.37 -5.67 -38.61
C ILE A 471 -11.83 -4.36 -39.26
N ARG A 472 -10.90 -3.43 -39.50
CA ARG A 472 -11.18 -2.16 -40.20
C ARG A 472 -11.80 -2.37 -41.58
N GLN A 473 -11.25 -3.28 -42.38
CA GLN A 473 -11.78 -3.58 -43.72
C GLN A 473 -13.22 -4.12 -43.64
N LYS A 474 -13.50 -5.02 -42.69
CA LYS A 474 -14.85 -5.59 -42.50
C LYS A 474 -15.86 -4.56 -41.98
N ARG A 475 -15.49 -3.68 -41.04
CA ARG A 475 -16.31 -2.55 -40.59
C ARG A 475 -16.74 -1.67 -41.78
N ASN A 476 -15.81 -1.38 -42.70
CA ASN A 476 -16.08 -0.49 -43.84
C ASN A 476 -17.13 -1.05 -44.81
N LEU A 477 -17.37 -2.37 -44.85
CA LEU A 477 -18.41 -3.00 -45.66
C LEU A 477 -19.83 -2.60 -45.21
N VAL A 478 -19.98 -2.11 -43.97
CA VAL A 478 -21.27 -1.69 -43.42
C VAL A 478 -21.71 -0.30 -43.91
N HIS A 479 -20.81 0.49 -44.52
CA HIS A 479 -21.19 1.79 -45.10
C HIS A 479 -22.23 1.65 -46.22
N ALA A 480 -23.24 2.52 -46.23
CA ALA A 480 -24.42 2.45 -47.11
C ALA A 480 -24.11 2.26 -48.61
N LYS A 481 -23.02 2.84 -49.10
CA LYS A 481 -22.58 2.74 -50.51
C LYS A 481 -21.98 1.37 -50.87
N LEU A 482 -21.48 0.63 -49.88
CA LEU A 482 -20.90 -0.72 -50.00
C LEU A 482 -21.89 -1.81 -49.56
N CYS A 483 -22.85 -1.46 -48.69
CA CYS A 483 -23.89 -2.36 -48.18
C CYS A 483 -24.86 -2.92 -49.23
N LEU A 484 -24.83 -2.41 -50.47
CA LEU A 484 -25.62 -2.93 -51.60
C LEU A 484 -25.07 -4.26 -52.15
N LYS A 485 -23.91 -4.74 -51.67
CA LYS A 485 -23.32 -6.05 -51.98
C LYS A 485 -23.40 -7.02 -50.78
N SER A 486 -24.60 -7.15 -50.20
CA SER A 486 -24.85 -7.66 -48.84
C SER A 486 -24.61 -9.15 -48.56
N GLU A 487 -23.98 -9.92 -49.45
CA GLU A 487 -23.75 -11.37 -49.23
C GLU A 487 -22.50 -11.69 -48.39
N GLU A 488 -21.62 -10.70 -48.15
CA GLU A 488 -20.34 -10.92 -47.46
C GLU A 488 -20.38 -10.83 -45.92
N ILE A 489 -21.48 -10.37 -45.31
CA ILE A 489 -21.58 -10.21 -43.85
C ILE A 489 -22.42 -11.35 -43.27
N ASN A 490 -21.75 -12.34 -42.68
CA ASN A 490 -22.36 -13.51 -42.07
C ASN A 490 -21.76 -13.83 -40.70
N GLU A 491 -22.29 -14.87 -40.05
CA GLU A 491 -21.86 -15.30 -38.71
C GLU A 491 -20.36 -15.63 -38.66
N MET A 492 -19.83 -16.29 -39.70
CA MET A 492 -18.44 -16.73 -39.76
C MET A 492 -17.49 -15.53 -39.76
N VAL A 493 -17.79 -14.52 -40.59
CA VAL A 493 -17.01 -13.27 -40.65
C VAL A 493 -17.08 -12.53 -39.32
N CYS A 494 -18.25 -12.48 -38.66
CA CYS A 494 -18.37 -11.83 -37.36
C CYS A 494 -17.59 -12.56 -36.27
N ARG A 495 -17.60 -13.90 -36.26
CA ARG A 495 -16.81 -14.70 -35.33
C ARG A 495 -15.32 -14.46 -35.50
N GLU A 496 -14.83 -14.48 -36.74
CA GLU A 496 -13.43 -14.18 -37.06
C GLU A 496 -13.02 -12.77 -36.61
N VAL A 497 -13.87 -11.77 -36.85
CA VAL A 497 -13.61 -10.38 -36.41
C VAL A 497 -13.59 -10.25 -34.88
N ILE A 498 -14.45 -10.97 -34.17
CA ILE A 498 -14.45 -11.02 -32.70
C ILE A 498 -13.15 -11.68 -32.20
N ASP A 499 -12.73 -12.80 -32.80
CA ASP A 499 -11.51 -13.50 -32.41
C ASP A 499 -10.26 -12.64 -32.64
N TYR A 500 -10.19 -11.95 -33.78
CA TYR A 500 -9.12 -10.99 -34.07
C TYR A 500 -9.13 -9.78 -33.13
N LEU A 501 -10.31 -9.29 -32.75
CA LEU A 501 -10.40 -8.22 -31.75
C LEU A 501 -9.83 -8.70 -30.42
N ASN A 502 -10.21 -9.91 -29.98
CA ASN A 502 -9.70 -10.49 -28.74
C ASN A 502 -8.17 -10.64 -28.75
N ASP A 503 -7.58 -11.06 -29.86
CA ASP A 503 -6.13 -11.17 -30.00
C ASP A 503 -5.44 -9.80 -29.92
N VAL A 504 -5.98 -8.77 -30.58
CA VAL A 504 -5.47 -7.40 -30.45
C VAL A 504 -5.57 -6.91 -29.00
N LEU A 505 -6.69 -7.15 -28.32
CA LEU A 505 -6.89 -6.73 -26.93
C LEU A 505 -5.91 -7.43 -25.96
N LYS A 506 -5.59 -8.72 -26.17
CA LYS A 506 -4.61 -9.44 -25.35
C LYS A 506 -3.23 -8.79 -25.36
N THR A 507 -2.79 -8.22 -26.49
CA THR A 507 -1.49 -7.54 -26.57
C THR A 507 -1.39 -6.31 -25.66
N ARG A 508 -2.52 -5.79 -25.22
CA ARG A 508 -2.61 -4.67 -24.29
C ARG A 508 -2.87 -5.11 -22.83
N GLY A 509 -2.72 -6.40 -22.55
CA GLY A 509 -2.90 -6.97 -21.22
C GLY A 509 -4.35 -7.24 -20.84
N PHE A 510 -5.29 -7.14 -21.78
CA PHE A 510 -6.69 -7.53 -21.55
C PHE A 510 -6.83 -9.05 -21.74
N ILE A 511 -6.78 -9.78 -20.63
CA ILE A 511 -7.03 -11.23 -20.61
C ILE A 511 -8.52 -11.43 -20.31
N LEU A 512 -9.23 -11.96 -21.29
CA LEU A 512 -10.63 -12.33 -21.15
C LEU A 512 -10.71 -13.64 -20.35
N SER A 513 -11.41 -13.61 -19.20
CA SER A 513 -11.76 -14.80 -18.42
C SER A 513 -13.03 -15.45 -18.92
#